data_AF-A0A4Q5P5T5-F1
#
_entry.id   AF-A0A4Q5P5T5-F1
#
_cell.length_a   1.000
_cell.length_b   1.000
_cell.length_c   1.000
_cell.angle_alpha   90.00
_cell.angle_beta   90.00
_cell.angle_gamma   90.00
#
_symmetry.space_group_name_H-M   'P 1'
#
loop_
_entity.id
_entity.type
_entity.pdbx_description
1 polymer ?
#
loop_
_entity_poly.entity_id
_entity_poly.type
_entity_poly.pdbx_seq_one_letter_code
_entity_poly.pdbx_strand_id
1 'polypeptide(L)'
;FYICKSSYDKDHLIHQILYKAIKILPLLSSNQALLSYCCQLQLIFPEVKYIKIDEATFAKITLDRKSLSYSTALEIAKLLLLNYRPDVSSGANHSIAILFNMNTLWEEYIYRMLLKANDGAYIIHNQKSTHFWSSNGKNNRYLKPDLVIEKGKKRVVVDTKWKNIYNDVKNVSMDDLRQMYAYNHFFKAEACYLLYPGFNHPTDGHYSLKTFKQEHDLEKKSCGVMLSKAWSDEPVDGVYLNQKIGYEILHTIFKEDVQVPILLTKKQNS
;
A
#
# COMPACT_ATOMS: atom_id res chain seq x y z
N PHE A 1 35.14 28.92 -37.20
CA PHE A 1 33.68 28.77 -37.02
C PHE A 1 33.42 27.88 -35.82
N TYR A 2 32.64 28.33 -34.84
CA TYR A 2 32.13 27.47 -33.77
C TYR A 2 30.74 26.97 -34.18
N ILE A 3 30.59 25.66 -34.37
CA ILE A 3 29.31 25.02 -34.70
C ILE A 3 28.78 24.41 -33.40
N CYS A 4 27.62 24.88 -32.94
CA CYS A 4 26.90 24.27 -31.81
C CYS A 4 26.15 23.04 -32.33
N LYS A 5 26.73 21.85 -32.16
CA LYS A 5 26.08 20.58 -32.52
C LYS A 5 25.48 19.95 -31.27
N SER A 6 24.17 19.72 -31.26
CA SER A 6 23.53 18.90 -30.24
C SER A 6 23.88 17.42 -30.51
N SER A 7 24.87 16.88 -29.82
CA SER A 7 25.15 15.44 -29.84
C SER A 7 24.13 14.72 -28.96
N TYR A 8 23.47 13.71 -29.51
CA TYR A 8 22.62 12.81 -28.75
C TYR A 8 23.52 11.78 -28.05
N ASP A 9 23.98 12.14 -26.85
CA ASP A 9 24.85 11.28 -26.04
C ASP A 9 24.00 10.38 -25.12
N LYS A 10 24.43 9.13 -24.96
CA LYS A 10 23.84 8.19 -24.00
C LYS A 10 24.44 8.39 -22.59
N ASP A 11 25.55 9.10 -22.46
CA ASP A 11 26.16 9.49 -21.19
C ASP A 11 25.44 10.71 -20.58
N HIS A 12 24.31 10.47 -19.93
CA HIS A 12 23.56 11.49 -19.20
C HIS A 12 23.15 11.02 -17.80
N LEU A 13 22.78 11.97 -16.95
CA LEU A 13 22.56 11.75 -15.51
C LEU A 13 21.62 10.57 -15.19
N ILE A 14 20.48 10.44 -15.89
CA ILE A 14 19.54 9.32 -15.70
C ILE A 14 20.24 7.96 -15.91
N HIS A 15 20.98 7.80 -17.01
CA HIS A 15 21.69 6.56 -17.28
C HIS A 15 22.82 6.31 -16.29
N GLN A 16 23.55 7.35 -15.86
CA GLN A 16 24.59 7.21 -14.83
C GLN A 16 24.02 6.70 -13.51
N ILE A 17 22.83 7.19 -13.11
CA ILE A 17 22.13 6.74 -11.90
C ILE A 17 21.69 5.28 -12.04
N LEU A 18 21.01 4.96 -13.14
CA LEU A 18 20.50 3.61 -13.38
C LEU A 18 21.62 2.59 -13.52
N TYR A 19 22.72 2.94 -14.20
CA TYR A 19 23.90 2.09 -14.32
C TYR A 19 24.47 1.73 -12.95
N LYS A 20 24.58 2.70 -12.04
CA LYS A 20 25.04 2.45 -10.67
C LYS A 20 24.09 1.52 -9.91
N ALA A 21 22.77 1.72 -10.04
CA ALA A 21 21.78 0.84 -9.43
C ALA A 21 21.88 -0.60 -9.96
N ILE A 22 22.00 -0.76 -11.28
CA ILE A 22 22.16 -2.06 -11.94
C ILE A 22 23.44 -2.77 -11.47
N LYS A 23 24.52 -2.04 -11.17
CA LYS A 23 25.76 -2.62 -10.63
C LYS A 23 25.66 -3.07 -9.18
N ILE A 24 24.80 -2.44 -8.38
CA ILE A 24 24.59 -2.79 -6.97
C ILE A 24 23.60 -3.96 -6.83
N LEU A 25 22.63 -4.11 -7.72
CA LEU A 25 21.61 -5.16 -7.63
C LEU A 25 22.17 -6.59 -7.43
N PRO A 26 23.21 -7.04 -8.16
CA PRO A 26 23.81 -8.36 -7.94
C PRO A 26 24.45 -8.56 -6.56
N LEU A 27 24.82 -7.48 -5.89
CA LEU A 27 25.40 -7.51 -4.55
C LEU A 27 24.34 -7.65 -3.45
N LEU A 28 23.06 -7.42 -3.79
CA LEU A 28 21.94 -7.40 -2.85
C LEU A 28 21.05 -8.65 -2.91
N SER A 29 21.21 -9.50 -3.92
CA SER A 29 20.32 -10.64 -4.15
C SER A 29 21.09 -11.92 -4.46
N SER A 30 20.60 -13.03 -3.92
CA SER A 30 21.05 -14.39 -4.24
C SER A 30 20.16 -15.11 -5.27
N ASN A 31 19.14 -14.43 -5.81
CA ASN A 31 18.24 -15.02 -6.79
C ASN A 31 18.90 -15.12 -8.18
N GLN A 32 19.19 -16.35 -8.62
CA GLN A 32 19.86 -16.66 -9.90
C GLN A 32 19.16 -16.06 -11.12
N ALA A 33 17.82 -16.07 -11.18
CA ALA A 33 17.08 -15.50 -12.30
C ALA A 33 17.26 -13.98 -12.37
N LEU A 34 17.17 -13.30 -11.22
CA LEU A 34 17.41 -11.87 -11.13
C LEU A 34 18.86 -11.51 -11.49
N LEU A 35 19.83 -12.31 -11.02
CA LEU A 35 21.25 -12.14 -11.34
C LEU A 35 21.51 -12.26 -12.84
N SER A 36 20.94 -13.28 -13.50
CA SER A 36 21.03 -13.45 -14.95
C SER A 36 20.45 -12.24 -15.70
N TYR A 37 19.28 -11.75 -15.28
CA TYR A 37 18.67 -10.56 -15.87
C TYR A 37 19.54 -9.30 -15.66
N CYS A 38 20.12 -9.13 -14.47
CA CYS A 38 21.04 -8.03 -14.21
C CYS A 38 22.28 -8.09 -15.10
N CYS A 39 22.86 -9.28 -15.32
CA CYS A 39 24.00 -9.45 -16.23
C CYS A 39 23.63 -9.08 -17.67
N GLN A 40 22.49 -9.53 -18.18
CA GLN A 40 22.00 -9.16 -19.51
C GLN A 40 21.79 -7.65 -19.63
N LEU A 41 21.15 -7.03 -18.64
CA LEU A 41 20.97 -5.58 -18.59
C LEU A 41 22.32 -4.85 -18.60
N GLN A 42 23.31 -5.29 -17.82
CA GLN A 42 24.64 -4.68 -17.80
C GLN A 42 25.35 -4.74 -19.15
N LEU A 43 25.14 -5.79 -19.93
CA LEU A 43 25.76 -5.95 -21.25
C LEU A 43 25.13 -5.02 -22.31
N ILE A 44 23.82 -4.79 -22.25
CA ILE A 44 23.11 -3.95 -23.22
C ILE A 44 23.07 -2.46 -22.81
N PHE A 45 23.32 -2.15 -21.53
CA PHE A 45 23.29 -0.78 -21.03
C PHE A 45 24.45 0.04 -21.62
N PRO A 46 24.23 1.29 -22.04
CA PRO A 46 25.31 2.12 -22.58
C PRO A 46 26.44 2.33 -21.57
N GLU A 47 27.66 2.44 -22.07
CA GLU A 47 28.80 2.89 -21.26
C GLU A 47 28.57 4.35 -20.85
N VAL A 48 28.61 4.60 -19.55
CA VAL A 48 28.39 5.92 -18.94
C VAL A 48 29.40 6.18 -17.86
N LYS A 49 29.67 7.46 -17.58
CA LYS A 49 30.62 7.84 -16.54
C LYS A 49 30.13 7.43 -15.16
N TYR A 50 31.05 6.93 -14.34
CA TYR A 50 30.76 6.64 -12.95
C TYR A 50 30.74 7.94 -12.13
N ILE A 51 29.65 8.18 -11.40
CA ILE A 51 29.50 9.35 -10.55
C ILE A 51 29.24 8.96 -9.09
N LYS A 52 29.61 9.86 -8.18
CA LYS A 52 29.10 9.81 -6.80
C LYS A 52 27.62 10.20 -6.84
N ILE A 53 26.78 9.42 -6.19
CA ILE A 53 25.34 9.63 -6.15
C ILE A 53 24.97 9.91 -4.70
N ASP A 54 24.27 11.02 -4.50
CA ASP A 54 23.70 11.47 -3.25
C ASP A 54 22.29 12.02 -3.50
N GLU A 55 21.63 12.49 -2.45
CA GLU A 55 20.28 13.05 -2.58
C GLU A 55 20.23 14.27 -3.50
N ALA A 56 21.27 15.12 -3.49
CA ALA A 56 21.38 16.29 -4.36
C ALA A 56 21.47 15.89 -5.84
N THR A 57 22.03 14.73 -6.15
CA THR A 57 22.09 14.16 -7.50
C THR A 57 20.68 13.88 -8.05
N PHE A 58 19.78 13.32 -7.22
CA PHE A 58 18.39 13.09 -7.60
C PHE A 58 17.58 14.38 -7.71
N ALA A 59 17.86 15.38 -6.88
CA ALA A 59 17.18 16.67 -6.92
C ALA A 59 17.40 17.46 -8.23
N LYS A 60 18.48 17.15 -8.97
CA LYS A 60 18.79 17.77 -10.27
C LYS A 60 18.00 17.16 -11.44
N ILE A 61 17.34 16.02 -11.24
CA ILE A 61 16.61 15.35 -12.32
C ILE A 61 15.32 16.10 -12.58
N THR A 62 15.15 16.58 -13.80
CA THR A 62 13.87 17.08 -14.31
C THR A 62 13.39 16.12 -15.39
N LEU A 63 12.26 15.45 -15.13
CA LEU A 63 11.67 14.54 -16.11
C LEU A 63 10.89 15.33 -17.15
N ASP A 64 11.16 15.02 -18.41
CA ASP A 64 10.43 15.51 -19.57
C ASP A 64 9.62 14.37 -20.21
N ARG A 65 8.92 14.67 -21.32
CA ARG A 65 8.09 13.68 -22.03
C ARG A 65 8.90 12.46 -22.48
N LYS A 66 10.20 12.61 -22.77
CA LYS A 66 11.07 11.53 -23.26
C LYS A 66 11.65 10.68 -22.14
N SER A 67 11.79 11.24 -20.94
CA SER A 67 12.38 10.58 -19.77
C SER A 67 11.36 10.09 -18.75
N LEU A 68 10.07 10.41 -18.92
CA LEU A 68 8.99 10.00 -18.03
C LEU A 68 8.93 8.47 -17.82
N SER A 69 9.26 7.68 -18.84
CA SER A 69 9.31 6.21 -18.75
C SER A 69 10.33 5.69 -17.74
N TYR A 70 11.33 6.49 -17.37
CA TYR A 70 12.33 6.12 -16.36
C TYR A 70 11.89 6.43 -14.92
N SER A 71 10.75 7.08 -14.70
CA SER A 71 10.33 7.54 -13.36
C SER A 71 10.38 6.43 -12.32
N THR A 72 9.73 5.29 -12.60
CA THR A 72 9.70 4.15 -11.68
C THR A 72 11.09 3.57 -11.43
N ALA A 73 11.90 3.44 -12.48
CA ALA A 73 13.26 2.92 -12.35
C ALA A 73 14.14 3.87 -11.51
N LEU A 74 13.96 5.19 -11.65
CA LEU A 74 14.66 6.20 -10.86
C LEU A 74 14.23 6.23 -9.40
N GLU A 75 12.94 6.04 -9.11
CA GLU A 75 12.44 5.91 -7.73
C GLU A 75 13.03 4.68 -7.04
N ILE A 76 13.04 3.53 -7.73
CA ILE A 76 13.67 2.31 -7.23
C ILE A 76 15.18 2.53 -7.06
N ALA A 77 15.85 3.13 -8.04
CA ALA A 77 17.28 3.45 -7.94
C ALA A 77 17.56 4.38 -6.74
N LYS A 78 16.70 5.37 -6.48
CA LYS A 78 16.81 6.26 -5.31
C LYS A 78 16.72 5.48 -4.01
N LEU A 79 15.71 4.61 -3.89
CA LEU A 79 15.55 3.74 -2.71
C LEU A 79 16.75 2.83 -2.50
N LEU A 80 17.26 2.22 -3.57
CA LEU A 80 18.41 1.32 -3.50
C LEU A 80 19.70 2.06 -3.12
N LEU A 81 20.03 3.11 -3.88
CA LEU A 81 21.32 3.79 -3.81
C LEU A 81 21.50 4.63 -2.55
N LEU A 82 20.44 5.29 -2.06
CA LEU A 82 20.53 6.12 -0.85
C LEU A 82 20.54 5.30 0.43
N ASN A 83 20.04 4.05 0.39
CA ASN A 83 20.00 3.16 1.55
C ASN A 83 21.07 2.05 1.52
N TYR A 84 21.92 2.06 0.48
CA TYR A 84 23.01 1.11 0.32
C TYR A 84 24.18 1.47 1.24
N ARG A 85 24.61 0.51 2.07
CA ARG A 85 25.77 0.64 2.94
C ARG A 85 26.79 -0.44 2.58
N PRO A 86 27.89 -0.09 1.86
CA PRO A 86 28.98 -1.02 1.66
C PRO A 86 29.70 -1.26 3.00
N ASP A 87 29.95 -2.51 3.36
CA ASP A 87 30.76 -2.83 4.55
C ASP A 87 32.20 -2.32 4.34
N VAL A 88 32.81 -1.82 5.41
CA VAL A 88 34.16 -1.25 5.44
C VAL A 88 35.19 -2.29 5.95
N SER A 89 34.72 -3.42 6.48
CA SER A 89 35.55 -4.57 6.84
C SER A 89 35.40 -5.68 5.80
N SER A 90 36.42 -6.52 5.63
CA SER A 90 36.57 -7.55 4.59
C SER A 90 35.55 -8.71 4.62
N GLY A 91 34.33 -8.49 5.13
CA GLY A 91 33.19 -9.38 5.06
C GLY A 91 32.30 -9.06 3.86
N ALA A 92 31.93 -10.08 3.08
CA ALA A 92 31.18 -9.95 1.83
C ALA A 92 29.67 -9.64 2.01
N ASN A 93 29.28 -8.90 3.06
CA ASN A 93 27.87 -8.66 3.40
C ASN A 93 27.48 -7.21 3.11
N HIS A 94 27.23 -6.91 1.83
CA HIS A 94 26.60 -5.66 1.43
C HIS A 94 25.17 -5.61 1.95
N SER A 95 24.79 -4.53 2.63
CA SER A 95 23.45 -4.41 3.22
C SER A 95 22.69 -3.20 2.69
N ILE A 96 21.38 -3.37 2.59
CA ILE A 96 20.44 -2.28 2.35
C ILE A 96 19.45 -2.25 3.52
N ALA A 97 19.27 -1.07 4.11
CA ALA A 97 18.31 -0.87 5.18
C ALA A 97 17.19 0.05 4.70
N ILE A 98 16.08 -0.54 4.25
CA ILE A 98 14.86 0.21 3.92
C ILE A 98 13.84 -0.05 5.02
N LEU A 99 13.39 1.01 5.68
CA LEU A 99 12.34 0.95 6.68
C LEU A 99 11.05 1.49 6.07
N PHE A 100 10.00 0.66 6.08
CA PHE A 100 8.66 1.05 5.64
C PHE A 100 7.71 1.17 6.83
N ASN A 101 6.83 2.16 6.78
CA ASN A 101 5.68 2.19 7.68
C ASN A 101 4.63 1.20 7.18
N MET A 102 4.60 0.01 7.77
CA MET A 102 3.70 -1.06 7.35
C MET A 102 2.22 -0.75 7.54
N ASN A 103 1.85 0.12 8.50
CA ASN A 103 0.47 0.55 8.65
C ASN A 103 0.02 1.34 7.42
N THR A 104 0.80 2.36 7.04
CA THR A 104 0.50 3.18 5.85
C THR A 104 0.47 2.36 4.57
N LEU A 105 1.39 1.39 4.41
CA LEU A 105 1.38 0.50 3.24
C LEU A 105 0.15 -0.39 3.22
N TRP A 106 -0.27 -0.93 4.37
CA TRP A 106 -1.45 -1.77 4.48
C TRP A 106 -2.73 -0.99 4.17
N GLU A 107 -2.90 0.19 4.77
CA GLU A 107 -4.00 1.13 4.51
C GLU A 107 -4.12 1.43 3.00
N GLU A 108 -3.02 1.85 2.38
CA GLU A 108 -2.98 2.22 0.97
C GLU A 108 -3.21 1.02 0.05
N TYR A 109 -2.68 -0.16 0.42
CA TYR A 109 -2.91 -1.39 -0.32
C TYR A 109 -4.40 -1.74 -0.35
N ILE A 110 -5.07 -1.77 0.81
CA ILE A 110 -6.51 -2.06 0.89
C ILE A 110 -7.30 -1.02 0.11
N TYR A 111 -6.99 0.28 0.26
CA TYR A 111 -7.66 1.33 -0.49
C TYR A 111 -7.58 1.10 -2.00
N ARG A 112 -6.38 0.84 -2.54
CA ARG A 112 -6.18 0.58 -3.97
C ARG A 112 -6.91 -0.66 -4.43
N MET A 113 -6.93 -1.72 -3.63
CA MET A 113 -7.64 -2.95 -4.00
C MET A 113 -9.16 -2.75 -4.00
N LEU A 114 -9.70 -1.96 -3.07
CA LEU A 114 -11.11 -1.57 -3.08
C LEU A 114 -11.46 -0.72 -4.31
N LEU A 115 -10.62 0.24 -4.69
CA LEU A 115 -10.83 1.03 -5.91
C LEU A 115 -10.82 0.15 -7.18
N LYS A 116 -9.91 -0.83 -7.26
CA LYS A 116 -9.88 -1.79 -8.38
C LYS A 116 -11.10 -2.71 -8.41
N ALA A 117 -11.68 -3.00 -7.25
CA ALA A 117 -12.86 -3.86 -7.12
C ALA A 117 -14.19 -3.12 -7.30
N ASN A 118 -14.15 -1.78 -7.26
CA ASN A 118 -15.32 -0.94 -7.40
C ASN A 118 -15.74 -0.85 -8.88
N ASP A 119 -16.92 -1.37 -9.18
CA ASP A 119 -17.59 -1.28 -10.48
C ASP A 119 -18.31 0.05 -10.71
N GLY A 120 -18.20 0.99 -9.77
CA GLY A 120 -18.88 2.29 -9.76
C GLY A 120 -20.06 2.34 -8.79
N ALA A 121 -20.43 1.22 -8.14
CA ALA A 121 -21.52 1.18 -7.17
C ALA A 121 -21.16 1.81 -5.80
N TYR A 122 -19.87 1.97 -5.51
CA TYR A 122 -19.37 2.41 -4.20
C TYR A 122 -18.65 3.76 -4.28
N ILE A 123 -18.79 4.57 -3.23
CA ILE A 123 -17.95 5.75 -3.00
C ILE A 123 -16.98 5.39 -1.86
N ILE A 124 -15.68 5.38 -2.15
CA ILE A 124 -14.64 4.94 -1.19
C ILE A 124 -13.75 6.14 -0.85
N HIS A 125 -13.70 6.51 0.43
CA HIS A 125 -12.87 7.60 0.95
C HIS A 125 -11.78 7.05 1.86
N ASN A 126 -10.50 7.43 1.65
CA ASN A 126 -9.37 7.09 2.52
C ASN A 126 -8.83 8.26 3.38
N GLN A 127 -9.53 9.40 3.37
CA GLN A 127 -9.09 10.61 4.07
C GLN A 127 -10.24 11.39 4.72
N LYS A 128 -11.39 10.74 4.93
CA LYS A 128 -12.55 11.40 5.54
C LYS A 128 -12.27 11.62 7.03
N SER A 129 -12.36 12.86 7.49
CA SER A 129 -12.18 13.22 8.89
C SER A 129 -13.37 14.01 9.41
N THR A 130 -13.57 13.97 10.73
CA THR A 130 -14.60 14.74 11.42
C THR A 130 -14.04 15.33 12.70
N HIS A 131 -14.49 16.53 13.05
CA HIS A 131 -14.06 17.20 14.28
C HIS A 131 -14.53 16.39 15.49
N PHE A 132 -13.61 16.19 16.44
CA PHE A 132 -13.85 15.34 17.59
C PHE A 132 -13.69 16.09 18.91
N TRP A 133 -12.62 16.90 19.01
CA TRP A 133 -12.32 17.60 20.25
C TRP A 133 -11.58 18.89 19.97
N SER A 134 -11.80 19.91 20.81
CA SER A 134 -11.05 21.16 20.79
C SER A 134 -10.83 21.67 22.20
N SER A 135 -9.68 22.30 22.44
CA SER A 135 -9.47 23.14 23.62
C SER A 135 -9.37 24.61 23.19
N ASN A 136 -10.27 25.43 23.74
CA ASN A 136 -10.35 26.88 23.53
C ASN A 136 -10.32 27.31 22.06
N GLY A 137 -10.86 26.49 21.15
CA GLY A 137 -10.90 26.74 19.71
C GLY A 137 -9.55 26.69 18.99
N LYS A 138 -8.44 26.42 19.68
CA LYS A 138 -7.07 26.49 19.13
C LYS A 138 -6.40 25.13 18.92
N ASN A 139 -6.94 24.06 19.49
CA ASN A 139 -6.35 22.72 19.44
C ASN A 139 -7.36 21.67 18.96
N ASN A 140 -7.68 21.69 17.67
CA ASN A 140 -8.64 20.76 17.07
C ASN A 140 -8.02 19.37 16.88
N ARG A 141 -8.73 18.35 17.35
CA ARG A 141 -8.45 16.92 17.11
C ARG A 141 -9.60 16.36 16.28
N TYR A 142 -9.25 15.42 15.41
CA TYR A 142 -10.18 14.84 14.45
C TYR A 142 -10.18 13.32 14.58
N LEU A 143 -11.35 12.73 14.38
CA LEU A 143 -11.46 11.30 14.09
C LEU A 143 -11.26 11.12 12.60
N LYS A 144 -10.39 10.19 12.22
CA LYS A 144 -10.06 9.88 10.83
C LYS A 144 -9.91 8.36 10.71
N PRO A 145 -10.98 7.62 10.36
CA PRO A 145 -10.84 6.23 9.99
C PRO A 145 -10.01 6.09 8.72
N ASP A 146 -9.39 4.93 8.55
CA ASP A 146 -8.63 4.64 7.34
C ASP A 146 -9.53 4.66 6.11
N LEU A 147 -10.75 4.13 6.21
CA LEU A 147 -11.68 4.00 5.09
C LEU A 147 -13.13 4.27 5.50
N VAL A 148 -13.85 4.99 4.62
CA VAL A 148 -15.31 5.12 4.66
C VAL A 148 -15.87 4.71 3.31
N ILE A 149 -16.74 3.71 3.29
CA ILE A 149 -17.35 3.14 2.10
C ILE A 149 -18.84 3.46 2.14
N GLU A 150 -19.35 4.08 1.08
CA GLU A 150 -20.76 4.45 0.95
C GLU A 150 -21.38 3.76 -0.27
N LYS A 151 -22.57 3.18 -0.07
CA LYS A 151 -23.42 2.62 -1.14
C LYS A 151 -24.86 3.09 -0.91
N GLY A 152 -25.31 4.03 -1.73
CA GLY A 152 -26.61 4.69 -1.53
C GLY A 152 -26.67 5.37 -0.15
N LYS A 153 -27.59 4.92 0.72
CA LYS A 153 -27.74 5.44 2.10
C LYS A 153 -26.90 4.67 3.13
N LYS A 154 -26.31 3.54 2.75
CA LYS A 154 -25.50 2.73 3.66
C LYS A 154 -24.09 3.30 3.73
N ARG A 155 -23.57 3.41 4.95
CA ARG A 155 -22.20 3.86 5.23
C ARG A 155 -21.53 2.85 6.14
N VAL A 156 -20.35 2.41 5.75
CA VAL A 156 -19.52 1.48 6.51
C VAL A 156 -18.16 2.12 6.73
N VAL A 157 -17.65 2.00 7.94
CA VAL A 157 -16.28 2.42 8.27
C VAL A 157 -15.41 1.17 8.36
N VAL A 158 -14.25 1.21 7.73
CA VAL A 158 -13.24 0.16 7.86
C VAL A 158 -11.96 0.81 8.37
N ASP A 159 -11.38 0.23 9.41
CA ASP A 159 -10.11 0.66 9.96
C ASP A 159 -9.14 -0.52 9.92
N THR A 160 -8.03 -0.32 9.26
CA THR A 160 -7.06 -1.37 8.95
C THR A 160 -5.98 -1.41 10.02
N LYS A 161 -5.55 -2.60 10.40
CA LYS A 161 -4.52 -2.78 11.43
C LYS A 161 -3.47 -3.77 10.94
N TRP A 162 -2.22 -3.32 10.84
CA TRP A 162 -1.09 -4.21 10.58
C TRP A 162 -0.64 -4.92 11.87
N LYS A 163 -1.46 -5.86 12.35
CA LYS A 163 -1.18 -6.67 13.54
C LYS A 163 -1.62 -8.11 13.29
N ASN A 164 -0.85 -9.07 13.80
CA ASN A 164 -1.27 -10.47 13.82
C ASN A 164 -2.09 -10.73 15.08
N ILE A 165 -3.38 -11.01 14.93
CA ILE A 165 -4.27 -11.40 16.04
C ILE A 165 -4.33 -12.92 16.22
N TYR A 166 -3.44 -13.67 15.56
CA TYR A 166 -3.39 -15.14 15.55
C TYR A 166 -4.71 -15.79 15.13
N ASN A 167 -5.46 -15.10 14.27
CA ASN A 167 -6.82 -15.45 13.86
C ASN A 167 -7.82 -15.65 15.02
N ASP A 168 -7.56 -15.07 16.20
CA ASP A 168 -8.45 -15.11 17.35
C ASP A 168 -8.94 -13.68 17.68
N VAL A 169 -10.25 -13.48 17.58
CA VAL A 169 -10.90 -12.19 17.86
C VAL A 169 -10.69 -11.70 19.29
N LYS A 170 -10.34 -12.60 20.23
CA LYS A 170 -10.00 -12.22 21.62
C LYS A 170 -8.73 -11.38 21.70
N ASN A 171 -7.85 -11.46 20.69
CA ASN A 171 -6.60 -10.71 20.64
C ASN A 171 -6.77 -9.28 20.08
N VAL A 172 -8.01 -8.89 19.73
CA VAL A 172 -8.31 -7.52 19.33
C VAL A 172 -8.19 -6.59 20.55
N SER A 173 -7.46 -5.49 20.39
CA SER A 173 -7.25 -4.52 21.46
C SER A 173 -8.55 -3.80 21.83
N MET A 174 -8.76 -3.58 23.13
CA MET A 174 -9.85 -2.73 23.62
C MET A 174 -9.77 -1.30 23.07
N ASP A 175 -8.59 -0.78 22.77
CA ASP A 175 -8.44 0.56 22.19
C ASP A 175 -8.92 0.60 20.73
N ASP A 176 -8.66 -0.46 19.97
CA ASP A 176 -9.15 -0.60 18.60
C ASP A 176 -10.70 -0.68 18.62
N LEU A 177 -11.29 -1.42 19.57
CA LEU A 177 -12.75 -1.51 19.74
C LEU A 177 -13.39 -0.18 20.18
N ARG A 178 -12.75 0.55 21.10
CA ARG A 178 -13.19 1.89 21.54
C ARG A 178 -13.13 2.89 20.38
N GLN A 179 -12.09 2.82 19.57
CA GLN A 179 -11.94 3.63 18.36
C GLN A 179 -13.10 3.34 17.39
N MET A 180 -13.45 2.07 17.19
CA MET A 180 -14.58 1.70 16.32
C MET A 180 -15.91 2.24 16.84
N TYR A 181 -16.12 2.24 18.16
CA TYR A 181 -17.32 2.82 18.75
C TYR A 181 -17.43 4.32 18.45
N ALA A 182 -16.32 5.07 18.60
CA ALA A 182 -16.28 6.48 18.24
C ALA A 182 -16.56 6.68 16.74
N TYR A 183 -15.93 5.91 15.87
CA TYR A 183 -16.17 6.03 14.43
C TYR A 183 -17.61 5.71 14.03
N ASN A 184 -18.18 4.63 14.57
CA ASN A 184 -19.55 4.25 14.28
C ASN A 184 -20.53 5.38 14.61
N HIS A 185 -20.35 5.99 15.78
CA HIS A 185 -21.17 7.11 16.23
C HIS A 185 -20.97 8.37 15.37
N PHE A 186 -19.74 8.87 15.25
CA PHE A 186 -19.46 10.17 14.62
C PHE A 186 -19.62 10.16 13.11
N PHE A 187 -19.40 9.01 12.45
CA PHE A 187 -19.61 8.88 11.03
C PHE A 187 -21.03 8.41 10.68
N LYS A 188 -21.91 8.16 11.66
CA LYS A 188 -23.26 7.60 11.42
C LYS A 188 -23.19 6.34 10.55
N ALA A 189 -22.22 5.47 10.84
CA ALA A 189 -22.03 4.24 10.10
C ALA A 189 -23.08 3.20 10.54
N GLU A 190 -23.56 2.39 9.60
CA GLU A 190 -24.41 1.23 9.90
C GLU A 190 -23.56 0.13 10.55
N ALA A 191 -22.35 -0.08 10.03
CA ALA A 191 -21.39 -1.03 10.53
C ALA A 191 -19.97 -0.45 10.54
N CYS A 192 -19.15 -0.94 11.47
CA CYS A 192 -17.71 -0.73 11.50
C CYS A 192 -16.97 -2.07 11.43
N TYR A 193 -15.83 -2.10 10.77
CA TYR A 193 -14.97 -3.28 10.70
C TYR A 193 -13.52 -2.93 11.02
N LEU A 194 -12.91 -3.71 11.91
CA LEU A 194 -11.45 -3.76 12.04
C LEU A 194 -10.90 -4.77 11.03
N LEU A 195 -10.02 -4.34 10.13
CA LEU A 195 -9.46 -5.18 9.09
C LEU A 195 -8.00 -5.55 9.38
N TYR A 196 -7.77 -6.81 9.70
CA TYR A 196 -6.43 -7.36 9.97
C TYR A 196 -5.96 -8.25 8.81
N PRO A 197 -4.64 -8.34 8.56
CA PRO A 197 -4.09 -9.42 7.75
C PRO A 197 -4.27 -10.76 8.51
N GLY A 198 -4.77 -11.79 7.83
CA GLY A 198 -5.03 -13.10 8.43
C GLY A 198 -5.44 -14.15 7.41
N PHE A 199 -5.80 -15.33 7.89
CA PHE A 199 -6.18 -16.47 7.03
C PHE A 199 -7.64 -16.89 7.16
N ASN A 200 -8.35 -16.36 8.15
CA ASN A 200 -9.73 -16.74 8.43
C ASN A 200 -10.72 -15.79 7.75
N HIS A 201 -11.96 -16.29 7.62
CA HIS A 201 -13.07 -15.49 7.14
C HIS A 201 -13.45 -14.38 8.15
N PRO A 202 -14.08 -13.30 7.65
CA PRO A 202 -14.57 -12.22 8.48
C PRO A 202 -15.53 -12.71 9.57
N THR A 203 -15.41 -12.19 10.79
CA THR A 203 -16.27 -12.55 11.92
C THR A 203 -17.08 -11.34 12.36
N ASP A 204 -18.40 -11.43 12.29
CA ASP A 204 -19.29 -10.38 12.77
C ASP A 204 -19.23 -10.29 14.32
N GLY A 205 -19.15 -9.07 14.84
CA GLY A 205 -19.12 -8.75 16.26
C GLY A 205 -20.23 -7.76 16.62
N HIS A 206 -20.63 -7.76 17.88
CA HIS A 206 -21.73 -6.92 18.37
C HIS A 206 -21.36 -6.31 19.73
N TYR A 207 -21.77 -5.07 19.97
CA TYR A 207 -21.62 -4.43 21.29
C TYR A 207 -22.55 -5.11 22.30
N SER A 208 -22.02 -5.46 23.49
CA SER A 208 -22.72 -6.29 24.49
C SER A 208 -23.81 -5.56 25.28
N LEU A 209 -23.74 -4.23 25.40
CA LEU A 209 -24.70 -3.42 26.16
C LEU A 209 -25.65 -2.65 25.24
N LYS A 210 -26.93 -3.01 25.28
CA LYS A 210 -28.05 -2.30 24.64
C LYS A 210 -28.61 -1.14 25.49
N THR A 211 -27.97 -0.80 26.61
CA THR A 211 -28.64 -0.14 27.74
C THR A 211 -28.22 1.30 28.06
N PHE A 212 -27.72 2.07 27.09
CA PHE A 212 -27.79 3.54 27.16
C PHE A 212 -28.75 4.04 26.09
N LYS A 213 -30.03 3.94 26.43
CA LYS A 213 -31.18 4.29 25.60
C LYS A 213 -31.33 5.81 25.49
N GLN A 214 -31.13 6.33 24.29
CA GLN A 214 -32.15 7.13 23.64
C GLN A 214 -32.51 6.49 22.29
N GLU A 215 -33.79 6.56 21.97
CA GLU A 215 -34.60 5.53 21.31
C GLU A 215 -34.61 5.66 19.78
N HIS A 216 -33.44 5.85 19.14
CA HIS A 216 -33.43 5.84 17.66
C HIS A 216 -32.12 5.48 16.94
N ASP A 217 -30.95 5.42 17.59
CA ASP A 217 -29.67 5.40 16.84
C ASP A 217 -28.76 4.18 17.06
N LEU A 218 -28.90 3.40 18.15
CA LEU A 218 -27.92 2.35 18.51
C LEU A 218 -28.38 0.92 18.23
N GLU A 219 -29.68 0.66 18.05
CA GLU A 219 -30.19 -0.70 17.83
C GLU A 219 -29.76 -1.32 16.48
N LYS A 220 -29.23 -0.50 15.55
CA LYS A 220 -28.76 -0.94 14.22
C LYS A 220 -27.24 -0.86 14.05
N LYS A 221 -26.49 -0.39 15.04
CA LYS A 221 -25.04 -0.17 14.94
C LYS A 221 -24.28 -1.42 15.32
N SER A 222 -23.46 -1.96 14.41
CA SER A 222 -22.63 -3.14 14.65
C SER A 222 -21.13 -2.86 14.49
N CYS A 223 -20.30 -3.72 15.10
CA CYS A 223 -18.85 -3.65 14.99
C CYS A 223 -18.28 -5.06 14.80
N GLY A 224 -17.84 -5.37 13.57
CA GLY A 224 -17.22 -6.64 13.22
C GLY A 224 -15.70 -6.61 13.22
N VAL A 225 -15.10 -7.79 13.22
CA VAL A 225 -13.67 -7.99 13.00
C VAL A 225 -13.50 -8.77 11.72
N MET A 226 -12.83 -8.16 10.75
CA MET A 226 -12.54 -8.74 9.45
C MET A 226 -11.10 -9.21 9.39
N LEU A 227 -10.91 -10.48 9.06
CA LEU A 227 -9.62 -11.02 8.68
C LEU A 227 -9.59 -11.16 7.16
N SER A 228 -8.48 -10.76 6.55
CA SER A 228 -8.32 -10.80 5.11
C SER A 228 -6.98 -11.39 4.72
N LYS A 229 -7.00 -12.24 3.69
CA LYS A 229 -5.80 -12.89 3.20
C LYS A 229 -5.01 -11.90 2.34
N ALA A 230 -4.04 -11.24 2.95
CA ALA A 230 -3.19 -10.27 2.26
C ALA A 230 -2.32 -10.92 1.18
N TRP A 231 -1.97 -12.20 1.35
CA TRP A 231 -1.11 -12.95 0.43
C TRP A 231 -1.88 -14.05 -0.31
N SER A 232 -1.53 -14.29 -1.56
CA SER A 232 -1.96 -15.44 -2.34
C SER A 232 -0.92 -16.55 -2.25
N ASP A 233 -1.38 -17.80 -2.10
CA ASP A 233 -0.50 -18.98 -2.16
C ASP A 233 -0.05 -19.25 -3.61
N GLU A 234 -0.87 -18.81 -4.57
CA GLU A 234 -0.62 -18.89 -6.01
C GLU A 234 -0.36 -17.47 -6.54
N PRO A 235 0.91 -17.07 -6.75
CA PRO A 235 1.23 -15.75 -7.26
C PRO A 235 0.84 -15.62 -8.74
N VAL A 236 0.27 -14.48 -9.10
CA VAL A 236 -0.01 -14.13 -10.51
C VAL A 236 1.09 -13.21 -10.99
N ASP A 237 1.78 -13.59 -12.08
CA ASP A 237 2.94 -12.84 -12.63
C ASP A 237 4.03 -12.55 -11.57
N GLY A 238 4.25 -13.49 -10.62
CA GLY A 238 5.21 -13.33 -9.53
C GLY A 238 4.76 -12.40 -8.39
N VAL A 239 3.52 -11.90 -8.43
CA VAL A 239 2.93 -11.06 -7.38
C VAL A 239 2.19 -11.93 -6.36
N TYR A 240 2.71 -11.96 -5.14
CA TYR A 240 2.12 -12.69 -4.00
C TYR A 240 1.02 -11.92 -3.27
N LEU A 241 0.77 -10.65 -3.60
CA LEU A 241 -0.31 -9.88 -2.98
C LEU A 241 -1.67 -10.29 -3.55
N ASN A 242 -2.66 -10.51 -2.69
CA ASN A 242 -4.01 -10.89 -3.07
C ASN A 242 -4.72 -9.78 -3.85
N GLN A 243 -4.70 -9.87 -5.18
CA GLN A 243 -5.36 -8.89 -6.06
C GLN A 243 -6.90 -8.92 -5.99
N LYS A 244 -7.50 -9.94 -5.36
CA LYS A 244 -8.96 -10.12 -5.21
C LYS A 244 -9.49 -9.61 -3.87
N ILE A 245 -8.62 -9.23 -2.94
CA ILE A 245 -8.98 -8.83 -1.57
C ILE A 245 -10.04 -7.73 -1.51
N GLY A 246 -10.03 -6.78 -2.47
CA GLY A 246 -11.04 -5.73 -2.54
C GLY A 246 -12.45 -6.28 -2.79
N TYR A 247 -12.57 -7.27 -3.68
CA TYR A 247 -13.85 -7.95 -3.97
C TYR A 247 -14.34 -8.72 -2.74
N GLU A 248 -13.44 -9.45 -2.08
CA GLU A 248 -13.74 -10.21 -0.86
C GLU A 248 -14.26 -9.30 0.26
N ILE A 249 -13.62 -8.14 0.47
CA ILE A 249 -14.04 -7.15 1.47
C ILE A 249 -15.43 -6.58 1.11
N LEU A 250 -15.65 -6.12 -0.12
CA LEU A 250 -16.94 -5.55 -0.54
C LEU A 250 -18.07 -6.58 -0.46
N HIS A 251 -17.84 -7.81 -0.91
CA HIS A 251 -18.79 -8.91 -0.82
C HIS A 251 -19.16 -9.22 0.62
N THR A 252 -18.17 -9.27 1.52
CA THR A 252 -18.42 -9.53 2.95
C THR A 252 -19.24 -8.40 3.59
N ILE A 253 -18.86 -7.15 3.36
CA ILE A 253 -19.49 -5.99 4.00
C ILE A 253 -20.95 -5.84 3.55
N PHE A 254 -21.22 -6.00 2.27
CA PHE A 254 -22.54 -5.72 1.70
C PHE A 254 -23.39 -6.98 1.44
N LYS A 255 -22.84 -8.19 1.65
CA LYS A 255 -23.52 -9.49 1.49
C LYS A 255 -24.18 -9.65 0.10
N GLU A 256 -23.51 -9.17 -0.94
CA GLU A 256 -23.97 -9.22 -2.33
C GLU A 256 -22.86 -9.75 -3.25
N ASP A 257 -23.22 -10.51 -4.28
CA ASP A 257 -22.28 -11.02 -5.28
C ASP A 257 -21.64 -9.86 -6.06
N VAL A 258 -20.43 -9.48 -5.66
CA VAL A 258 -19.61 -8.55 -6.46
C VAL A 258 -19.08 -9.37 -7.63
N GLN A 259 -19.52 -9.03 -8.86
CA GLN A 259 -19.03 -9.72 -10.05
C GLN A 259 -17.52 -9.47 -10.20
N VAL A 260 -16.72 -10.53 -10.01
CA VAL A 260 -15.29 -10.50 -10.30
C VAL A 260 -15.13 -10.40 -11.82
N PRO A 261 -14.52 -9.33 -12.37
CA PRO A 261 -14.35 -9.19 -13.81
C PRO A 261 -13.57 -10.36 -14.38
N ILE A 262 -14.08 -10.93 -15.47
CA ILE A 262 -13.52 -12.08 -16.20
C ILE A 262 -12.05 -11.85 -16.65
N LEU A 263 -11.60 -10.59 -16.70
CA LEU A 263 -10.21 -10.23 -17.00
C LEU A 263 -9.22 -10.68 -15.91
N LEU A 264 -9.66 -10.89 -14.66
CA LEU A 264 -8.82 -11.43 -13.59
C LEU A 264 -8.80 -12.97 -13.56
N THR A 265 -9.76 -13.64 -14.20
CA THR A 265 -9.82 -15.11 -14.30
C THR A 265 -9.17 -15.65 -15.57
N LYS A 266 -9.13 -14.87 -16.66
CA LYS A 266 -8.54 -15.32 -17.94
C LYS A 266 -7.02 -15.52 -17.94
N LYS A 267 -6.28 -15.02 -16.93
CA LYS A 267 -4.84 -15.31 -16.78
C LYS A 267 -4.53 -16.62 -16.06
N GLN A 268 -5.53 -17.37 -15.59
CA GLN A 268 -5.33 -18.68 -14.96
C GLN A 268 -5.31 -19.85 -15.98
N ASN A 269 -5.63 -19.61 -17.26
CA ASN A 269 -5.73 -20.66 -18.29
C ASN A 269 -4.93 -20.36 -19.57
N SER A 270 -3.81 -19.63 -19.47
CA SER A 270 -2.91 -19.39 -20.63
C SER A 270 -1.46 -19.49 -20.22
#